data_AF-A0A970TRA3-F1
#
_entry.id   AF-A0A970TRA3-F1
#
_cell.length_a   1.000
_cell.length_b   1.000
_cell.length_c   1.000
_cell.angle_alpha   90.00
_cell.angle_beta   90.00
_cell.angle_gamma   90.00
#
_symmetry.space_group_name_H-M   'P 1'
#
loop_
_entity.id
_entity.type
_entity.pdbx_description
1 polymer ?
#
loop_
_entity_poly.entity_id
_entity_poly.type
_entity_poly.pdbx_seq_one_letter_code
_entity_poly.pdbx_strand_id
1 'polypeptide(L)' 'MIIYIADPMELLGKQEEKKQLRTKLPSGGYLIAERMESEQWKVVDICSTDPMDYMSKKYYPGAILDVKL' A
#
# COMPACT_ATOMS: atom_id res chain seq x y z
N MET A 1 31.52 -17.43 24.14
CA MET A 1 30.29 -16.68 23.86
C MET A 1 30.19 -16.51 22.36
N ILE A 2 29.19 -17.09 21.70
CA ILE A 2 29.03 -16.97 20.25
C ILE A 2 28.08 -15.79 20.01
N ILE A 3 28.57 -14.78 19.29
CA ILE A 3 27.76 -13.62 18.88
C ILE A 3 27.22 -13.95 17.49
N TYR A 4 25.92 -14.19 17.40
CA TYR A 4 25.24 -14.38 16.12
C TYR A 4 24.85 -13.01 15.57
N ILE A 5 25.43 -12.64 14.44
CA ILE A 5 25.11 -11.39 13.72
C ILE A 5 24.27 -11.82 12.54
N ALA A 6 23.02 -11.36 12.46
CA ALA A 6 22.15 -11.69 11.34
C ALA A 6 22.78 -11.21 10.03
N ASP A 7 22.81 -12.10 9.02
CA ASP A 7 23.34 -11.80 7.69
C ASP A 7 22.46 -10.69 7.05
N PRO A 8 23.04 -9.57 6.56
CA PRO A 8 22.26 -8.49 5.94
C PRO A 8 21.33 -8.97 4.82
N MET A 9 21.66 -10.09 4.16
CA MET A 9 20.82 -10.68 3.12
C MET A 9 19.55 -11.34 3.66
N GLU A 10 19.54 -11.86 4.89
CA GLU A 10 18.32 -12.41 5.51
C GLU A 10 17.28 -11.33 5.83
N LEU A 11 17.72 -10.08 6.00
CA LEU A 11 16.83 -8.92 6.19
C LEU A 11 16.09 -8.53 4.91
N LEU A 12 16.71 -8.73 3.74
CA LEU A 12 16.11 -8.39 2.44
C LEU A 12 15.00 -9.37 2.05
N GLY A 13 15.06 -10.62 2.51
CA GLY A 13 14.06 -11.66 2.21
C GLY A 13 12.76 -11.58 3.01
N LYS A 14 12.66 -10.71 4.02
CA LYS A 14 11.44 -10.50 4.83
C LYS A 14 10.57 -9.35 4.33
N GLN A 15 10.67 -8.99 3.06
CA GLN A 15 9.59 -8.26 2.42
C GLN A 15 8.49 -9.27 2.12
N GLU A 16 7.63 -9.53 3.11
CA GLU A 16 6.35 -10.17 2.85
C GLU A 16 5.73 -9.46 1.64
N GLU A 17 5.43 -10.21 0.57
CA GLU A 17 4.69 -9.69 -0.57
C GLU A 17 3.31 -9.27 -0.09
N LYS A 18 3.20 -8.03 0.41
CA LYS A 18 1.94 -7.45 0.83
C LYS A 18 1.04 -7.45 -0.39
N LYS A 19 -0.09 -8.13 -0.30
CA LYS A 19 -1.07 -8.16 -1.40
C LYS A 19 -1.45 -6.74 -1.77
N GLN A 20 -1.08 -6.33 -2.98
CA GLN A 20 -1.44 -5.03 -3.54
C GLN A 20 -2.74 -5.17 -4.34
N LEU A 21 -3.62 -4.17 -4.17
CA LEU A 21 -4.83 -3.98 -4.94
C LEU A 21 -4.66 -2.74 -5.81
N ARG A 22 -4.90 -2.91 -7.10
CA ARG A 22 -5.01 -1.80 -8.05
C ARG A 22 -6.48 -1.62 -8.41
N THR A 23 -7.06 -0.49 -8.01
CA THR A 23 -8.45 -0.15 -8.34
C THR A 23 -8.52 1.07 -9.25
N LYS A 24 -9.55 1.13 -10.10
CA LYS A 24 -9.74 2.23 -11.05
C LYS A 24 -10.49 3.38 -10.39
N LEU A 25 -9.97 4.60 -10.55
CA LEU A 25 -10.63 5.81 -10.12
C LEU A 25 -11.67 6.27 -11.16
N PRO A 26 -12.74 7.00 -10.75
CA PRO A 26 -13.76 7.49 -11.67
C PRO A 26 -13.21 8.38 -12.80
N SER A 27 -12.15 9.13 -12.51
CA SER A 27 -11.37 9.96 -13.44
C SER A 27 -10.62 9.16 -14.52
N GLY A 28 -10.49 7.84 -14.35
CA GLY A 28 -9.73 6.95 -15.23
C GLY A 28 -8.34 6.60 -14.72
N GLY A 29 -7.87 7.22 -13.63
CA GLY A 29 -6.61 6.87 -12.96
C GLY A 29 -6.67 5.54 -12.20
N TYR A 30 -5.57 5.21 -11.52
CA TYR A 30 -5.44 4.02 -10.68
C TYR A 30 -5.03 4.39 -9.26
N LEU A 31 -5.64 3.70 -8.30
CA LEU A 31 -5.27 3.74 -6.88
C LEU A 31 -4.59 2.42 -6.53
N ILE A 32 -3.44 2.51 -5.89
CA ILE A 32 -2.65 1.35 -5.43
C ILE A 32 -2.76 1.30 -3.90
N ALA A 33 -3.25 0.18 -3.37
CA ALA A 33 -3.41 -0.03 -1.95
C ALA A 33 -2.82 -1.38 -1.52
N GLU A 34 -2.26 -1.44 -0.31
CA GLU A 34 -1.72 -2.65 0.30
C GLU A 34 -2.66 -3.18 1.38
N ARG A 35 -2.86 -4.50 1.40
CA ARG A 35 -3.64 -5.16 2.44
C ARG A 35 -2.90 -5.08 3.78
N MET A 36 -3.62 -4.66 4.81
CA MET A 36 -3.21 -4.72 6.21
C MET A 36 -3.77 -5.98 6.89
N GLU A 37 -3.27 -6.32 8.08
CA GLU A 37 -3.63 -7.53 8.82
C GLU A 37 -5.13 -7.65 9.12
N SER A 38 -5.85 -6.53 9.23
CA SER A 38 -7.24 -6.47 9.73
C SER A 38 -8.32 -6.27 8.64
N GLU A 39 -8.18 -6.87 7.45
CA GLU A 39 -9.08 -6.64 6.28
C GLU A 39 -9.13 -5.18 5.77
N GLN A 40 -8.28 -4.32 6.32
CA GLN A 40 -8.11 -2.94 5.92
C GLN A 40 -7.10 -2.83 4.78
N TRP A 41 -7.23 -1.77 3.99
CA TRP A 41 -6.32 -1.48 2.90
C TRP A 41 -5.70 -0.11 3.09
N LYS A 42 -4.37 -0.02 3.03
CA LYS A 42 -3.66 1.25 3.10
C LYS A 42 -3.34 1.72 1.69
N VAL A 43 -3.74 2.93 1.32
CA VAL A 43 -3.31 3.53 0.06
C VAL A 43 -1.80 3.75 0.10
N VAL A 44 -1.10 3.27 -0.93
CA VAL A 44 0.34 3.46 -1.10
C VAL A 44 0.61 4.54 -2.14
N ASP A 45 -0.14 4.51 -3.25
CA ASP A 45 0.11 5.42 -4.37
C ASP A 45 -1.16 5.71 -5.19
N ILE A 46 -1.15 6.82 -5.92
CA ILE A 46 -2.17 7.24 -6.87
C ILE A 46 -1.49 7.53 -8.20
N CYS A 47 -1.93 6.85 -9.25
CA CYS A 47 -1.47 7.07 -10.61
C CYS A 47 -2.64 7.65 -11.43
N SER A 48 -2.78 8.97 -11.43
CA SER A 48 -3.82 9.68 -12.18
C SER A 48 -3.27 10.88 -12.93
N THR A 49 -3.92 11.22 -14.04
CA THR A 49 -3.71 12.46 -14.81
C THR A 49 -4.59 13.60 -14.33
N ASP A 50 -5.59 13.33 -13.48
CA ASP A 50 -6.44 14.36 -12.87
C ASP A 50 -5.87 14.80 -11.51
N PRO A 51 -5.44 16.07 -11.35
CA PRO A 51 -4.93 16.58 -10.08
C PRO A 51 -5.93 16.47 -8.91
N MET A 52 -7.24 16.47 -9.18
CA MET A 52 -8.25 16.38 -8.13
C MET A 52 -8.21 15.04 -7.38
N ASP A 53 -7.74 13.98 -8.01
CA ASP A 53 -7.61 12.67 -7.36
C ASP A 53 -6.62 12.68 -6.21
N TYR A 54 -5.51 13.41 -6.36
CA TYR A 54 -4.50 13.58 -5.30
C TYR A 54 -4.97 14.51 -4.18
N MET A 55 -5.93 15.38 -4.47
CA MET A 55 -6.53 16.29 -3.48
C MET A 55 -7.67 15.64 -2.68
N SER A 56 -8.11 14.44 -3.07
CA SER A 56 -9.18 13.72 -2.39
C SER A 56 -8.73 13.29 -0.99
N LYS A 57 -9.41 13.82 0.03
CA LYS A 57 -9.21 13.42 1.45
C LYS A 57 -9.52 11.94 1.72
N LYS A 58 -10.14 11.24 0.77
CA LYS A 58 -10.50 9.82 0.93
C LYS A 58 -9.41 8.87 0.44
N TYR A 59 -8.61 9.30 -0.53
CA TYR A 59 -7.70 8.40 -1.26
C TYR A 59 -6.23 8.84 -1.21
N TYR A 60 -5.87 9.76 -0.30
CA TYR A 60 -4.48 10.21 -0.17
C TYR A 60 -3.54 9.05 0.22
N PRO A 61 -2.26 9.05 -0.22
CA PRO A 61 -1.28 8.07 0.22
C PRO A 61 -1.17 8.01 1.75
N GLY A 62 -1.34 6.83 2.31
CA GLY A 62 -1.43 6.60 3.75
C GLY A 62 -2.85 6.51 4.31
N ALA A 63 -3.88 6.84 3.54
CA ALA A 63 -5.27 6.64 3.94
C ALA A 63 -5.57 5.16 4.17
N ILE A 64 -6.35 4.88 5.22
CA ILE A 64 -6.85 3.53 5.53
C ILE A 64 -8.27 3.42 4.98
N LEU A 65 -8.48 2.43 4.13
CA LEU A 65 -9.75 2.08 3.52
C LEU A 65 -10.31 0.85 4.23
N ASP A 66 -11.45 1.03 4.89
CA ASP A 66 -12.25 -0.09 5.37
C ASP A 66 -13.05 -0.66 4.20
N VAL A 67 -12.79 -1.91 3.84
CA VAL A 67 -13.66 -2.65 2.93
C VAL A 67 -14.85 -3.14 3.75
N LYS A 68 -15.88 -2.30 3.87
CA LYS A 68 -17.23 -2.81 4.11
C LYS A 68 -17.73 -3.34 2.76
N LEU A 69 -17.52 -4.63 2.53
CA LEU A 69 -18.26 -5.40 1.53
C LEU A 69 -19.74 -5.46 1.91
#